data_AF-A0A075HUL4-F1
#
_entry.id   AF-A0A075HUL4-F1
#
_cell.length_a   1.000
_cell.length_b   1.000
_cell.length_c   1.000
_cell.angle_alpha   90.00
_cell.angle_beta   90.00
_cell.angle_gamma   90.00
#
_symmetry.space_group_name_H-M   'P 1'
#
loop_
_entity.id
_entity.type
_entity.pdbx_description
1 polymer ?
#
loop_
_entity_poly.entity_id
_entity_poly.type
_entity_poly.pdbx_seq_one_letter_code
_entity_poly.pdbx_strand_id
1 'polypeptide(L)'
;MNKRIIAIISIIALPVIILSISSNSTLDESIISQTVFVDTVYESKNNLVKITYNDNSEKTNLVILEILGMEQTFHKEFSQNSFVEIIQINSEPKYGWSTMPVVFSINHDEFGKIELKTEIYQKDESKPRIIYSKI
;
A
#
# COMPACT_ATOMS: atom_id res chain seq x y z
N MET A 1 65.12 45.02 5.25
CA MET A 1 63.88 44.91 6.06
C MET A 1 62.72 45.02 5.09
N ASN A 2 62.09 43.91 4.73
CA ASN A 2 61.03 43.83 3.72
C ASN A 2 60.41 42.43 3.77
N LYS A 3 59.37 42.29 4.61
CA LYS A 3 58.61 41.05 4.79
C LYS A 3 57.57 40.96 3.65
N ARG A 4 57.61 39.89 2.86
CA ARG A 4 56.52 39.55 1.92
C ARG A 4 55.50 38.72 2.68
N ILE A 5 54.26 39.21 2.73
CA ILE A 5 53.13 38.58 3.43
C ILE A 5 52.65 37.40 2.58
N ILE A 6 52.62 36.20 3.17
CA ILE A 6 52.03 35.00 2.55
C ILE A 6 50.54 35.02 2.88
N ALA A 7 49.69 35.17 1.87
CA ALA A 7 48.23 35.08 2.02
C ALA A 7 47.82 33.59 2.10
N ILE A 8 47.30 33.18 3.26
CA ILE A 8 46.74 31.85 3.47
C ILE A 8 45.26 31.92 3.08
N ILE A 9 44.88 31.28 1.96
CA ILE A 9 43.48 31.11 1.58
C ILE A 9 42.91 29.97 2.42
N SER A 10 42.10 30.33 3.42
CA SER A 10 41.34 29.37 4.22
C SER A 10 40.12 28.90 3.42
N ILE A 11 40.13 27.65 2.98
CA ILE A 11 38.97 27.00 2.35
C ILE A 11 38.02 26.60 3.48
N ILE A 12 36.90 27.32 3.58
CA ILE A 12 35.79 26.92 4.46
C ILE A 12 34.95 25.90 3.68
N ALA A 13 35.16 24.61 3.96
CA ALA A 13 34.27 23.56 3.50
C ALA A 13 32.96 23.66 4.31
N LEU A 14 31.89 24.11 3.67
CA LEU A 14 30.55 24.08 4.25
C LEU A 14 30.03 22.64 4.24
N PRO A 15 29.62 22.07 5.39
CA PRO A 15 28.92 20.80 5.39
C PRO A 15 27.55 21.01 4.74
N VAL A 16 27.32 20.35 3.60
CA VAL A 16 25.99 20.22 3.01
C VAL A 16 25.19 19.31 3.94
N ILE A 17 24.43 19.91 4.85
CA ILE A 17 23.49 19.19 5.70
C ILE A 17 22.33 18.79 4.78
N ILE A 18 22.33 17.52 4.37
CA ILE A 18 21.19 16.91 3.68
C ILE A 18 20.09 16.79 4.74
N LEU A 19 19.19 17.77 4.75
CA LEU A 19 18.00 17.77 5.59
C LEU A 19 17.02 16.74 5.02
N SER A 20 17.09 15.50 5.50
CA SER A 20 16.04 14.50 5.25
C SER A 20 14.78 14.96 5.98
N ILE A 21 13.90 15.69 5.28
CA ILE A 21 12.57 16.04 5.77
C ILE A 21 11.79 14.73 5.87
N SER A 22 11.77 14.12 7.07
CA SER A 22 10.79 13.09 7.39
C SER A 22 9.44 13.80 7.54
N SER A 23 8.66 13.87 6.45
CA SER A 23 7.28 14.31 6.53
C SER A 23 6.50 13.27 7.33
N ASN A 24 6.27 13.58 8.61
CA ASN A 24 5.29 12.87 9.42
C ASN A 24 3.89 13.33 8.95
N SER A 25 3.55 13.03 7.69
CA SER A 25 2.21 13.26 7.17
C SER A 25 1.26 12.34 7.93
N THR A 26 0.29 12.95 8.60
CA THR A 26 -0.87 12.28 9.17
C THR A 26 -1.58 11.52 8.05
N LEU A 27 -1.90 10.25 8.27
CA LEU A 27 -2.67 9.45 7.30
C LEU A 27 -4.06 10.09 7.14
N ASP A 28 -4.37 10.58 5.94
CA ASP A 28 -5.69 11.11 5.64
C ASP A 28 -6.54 10.03 4.96
N GLU A 29 -7.20 9.21 5.79
CA GLU A 29 -8.05 8.10 5.32
C GLU A 29 -9.16 8.58 4.38
N SER A 30 -9.66 9.81 4.57
CA SER A 30 -10.71 10.38 3.73
C SER A 30 -10.19 10.62 2.31
N ILE A 31 -9.01 11.21 2.17
CA ILE A 31 -8.37 11.40 0.86
C ILE A 31 -8.05 10.04 0.23
N ILE A 32 -7.44 9.11 0.98
CA ILE A 32 -7.05 7.79 0.45
C ILE A 32 -8.29 7.02 -0.04
N SER A 33 -9.39 7.02 0.71
CA SER A 33 -10.62 6.31 0.32
C SER A 33 -11.32 6.90 -0.92
N GLN A 34 -11.06 8.17 -1.24
CA GLN A 34 -11.55 8.82 -2.47
C GLN A 34 -10.63 8.55 -3.67
N THR A 35 -9.34 8.30 -3.43
CA THR A 35 -8.33 8.05 -4.47
C THR A 35 -8.19 6.58 -4.83
N VAL A 36 -8.11 5.70 -3.82
CA VAL A 36 -7.84 4.27 -3.97
C VAL A 36 -9.08 3.47 -3.58
N PHE A 37 -9.59 2.72 -4.53
CA PHE A 37 -10.70 1.80 -4.37
C PHE A 37 -10.21 0.36 -4.29
N VAL A 38 -10.69 -0.37 -3.28
CA VAL A 38 -10.49 -1.82 -3.16
C VAL A 38 -11.81 -2.55 -2.89
N ASP A 39 -11.91 -3.78 -3.40
CA ASP A 39 -13.06 -4.64 -3.19
C ASP A 39 -12.69 -6.12 -3.25
N THR A 40 -13.34 -6.95 -2.43
CA THR A 40 -12.99 -8.35 -2.21
C THR A 40 -14.26 -9.19 -2.07
N VAL A 41 -14.78 -9.69 -3.20
CA VAL A 41 -16.08 -10.35 -3.28
C VAL A 41 -15.94 -11.84 -3.52
N TYR A 42 -16.65 -12.65 -2.74
CA TYR A 42 -16.79 -14.08 -2.98
C TYR A 42 -18.01 -14.38 -3.86
N GLU A 43 -17.79 -15.14 -4.93
CA GLU A 43 -18.79 -15.64 -5.85
C GLU A 43 -19.03 -17.13 -5.63
N SER A 44 -19.97 -17.45 -4.72
CA SER A 44 -20.26 -18.83 -4.26
C SER A 44 -20.65 -19.81 -5.37
N LYS A 45 -21.23 -19.33 -6.48
CA LYS A 45 -21.62 -20.19 -7.62
C LYS A 45 -20.42 -20.85 -8.30
N ASN A 46 -19.28 -20.17 -8.31
CA ASN A 46 -18.07 -20.59 -9.01
C ASN A 46 -16.91 -20.91 -8.04
N ASN A 47 -17.12 -20.71 -6.73
CA ASN A 47 -16.09 -20.77 -5.69
C ASN A 47 -14.88 -19.88 -6.01
N LEU A 48 -15.16 -18.65 -6.44
CA LEU A 48 -14.14 -17.68 -6.83
C LEU A 48 -14.15 -16.49 -5.88
N VAL A 49 -12.98 -15.99 -5.54
CA VAL A 49 -12.82 -14.67 -4.92
C VAL A 49 -12.32 -13.70 -5.99
N LYS A 50 -13.06 -12.62 -6.16
CA LYS A 50 -12.71 -11.52 -7.05
C LYS A 50 -12.19 -10.36 -6.22
N ILE A 51 -10.94 -9.99 -6.46
CA ILE A 51 -10.26 -8.87 -5.82
C ILE A 51 -10.08 -7.76 -6.84
N THR A 52 -10.54 -6.56 -6.51
CA THR A 52 -10.44 -5.38 -7.37
C THR A 52 -9.59 -4.35 -6.66
N TYR A 53 -8.67 -3.75 -7.42
CA TYR A 53 -7.87 -2.61 -7.01
C TYR A 53 -7.95 -1.55 -8.09
N ASN A 54 -8.12 -0.29 -7.71
CA ASN A 54 -8.10 0.83 -8.62
C ASN A 54 -7.67 2.13 -7.93
N ASP A 55 -6.57 2.72 -8.39
CA ASP A 55 -6.09 4.04 -8.01
C ASP A 55 -6.41 5.04 -9.12
N ASN A 56 -7.30 5.99 -8.82
CA ASN A 56 -7.73 7.03 -9.76
C ASN A 56 -6.70 8.12 -10.00
N SER A 57 -5.65 8.21 -9.17
CA SER A 57 -4.59 9.21 -9.32
C SER A 57 -3.45 8.77 -10.23
N GLU A 58 -3.40 7.49 -10.58
CA GLU A 58 -2.35 6.85 -11.37
C GLU A 58 -0.94 6.99 -10.78
N LYS A 59 -0.83 7.08 -9.45
CA LYS A 59 0.42 7.32 -8.70
C LYS A 59 0.89 6.09 -7.95
N THR A 60 0.36 4.93 -8.30
CA THR A 60 0.73 3.65 -7.70
C THR A 60 1.97 3.08 -8.37
N ASN A 61 3.02 2.90 -7.57
CA ASN A 61 4.26 2.28 -8.02
C ASN A 61 4.21 0.76 -7.90
N LEU A 62 3.65 0.27 -6.78
CA LEU A 62 3.61 -1.15 -6.44
C LEU A 62 2.43 -1.42 -5.52
N VAL A 63 1.73 -2.53 -5.77
CA VAL A 63 0.77 -3.14 -4.84
C VAL A 63 1.22 -4.56 -4.56
N ILE A 64 1.37 -4.90 -3.29
CA ILE A 64 1.53 -6.27 -2.81
C ILE A 64 0.18 -6.70 -2.24
N LEU A 65 -0.43 -7.70 -2.87
CA LEU A 65 -1.70 -8.27 -2.47
C LEU A 65 -1.46 -9.58 -1.70
N GLU A 66 -1.98 -9.65 -0.48
CA GLU A 66 -1.89 -10.84 0.35
C GLU A 66 -3.27 -11.27 0.87
N ILE A 67 -3.51 -12.58 0.91
CA ILE A 67 -4.65 -13.17 1.62
C ILE A 67 -4.09 -14.03 2.75
N LEU A 68 -4.36 -13.60 3.97
CA LEU A 68 -3.89 -14.28 5.17
C LEU A 68 -4.89 -15.37 5.58
N GLY A 69 -4.41 -16.37 6.31
CA GLY A 69 -5.26 -17.46 6.82
C GLY A 69 -5.63 -18.54 5.79
N MET A 70 -5.13 -18.44 4.55
CA MET A 70 -5.16 -19.55 3.58
C MET A 70 -4.20 -20.68 4.02
N GLU A 71 -4.45 -21.92 3.57
CA GLU A 71 -3.53 -23.04 3.80
C GLU A 71 -2.11 -22.73 3.30
N GLN A 72 -2.04 -22.09 2.13
CA GLN A 72 -0.85 -21.44 1.61
C GLN A 72 -1.16 -19.95 1.44
N THR A 73 -0.39 -19.08 2.09
CA THR A 73 -0.53 -17.63 1.96
C THR A 73 -0.49 -17.24 0.48
N PHE A 74 -1.54 -16.57 0.03
CA PHE A 74 -1.55 -15.95 -1.29
C PHE A 74 -0.76 -14.66 -1.22
N HIS A 75 0.14 -14.46 -2.19
CA HIS A 75 0.98 -13.27 -2.30
C HIS A 75 1.22 -12.97 -3.78
N LYS A 76 0.96 -11.73 -4.21
CA LYS A 76 1.21 -11.30 -5.59
C LYS A 76 1.52 -9.81 -5.67
N GLU A 77 2.44 -9.46 -6.56
CA GLU A 77 2.86 -8.08 -6.79
C GLU A 77 2.31 -7.54 -8.12
N PHE A 78 1.89 -6.27 -8.11
CA PHE A 78 1.38 -5.56 -9.27
C PHE A 78 2.02 -4.18 -9.38
N SER A 79 2.59 -3.87 -10.55
CA SER A 79 3.06 -2.51 -10.90
C SER A 79 2.05 -1.85 -11.85
N GLN A 80 0.79 -1.80 -11.43
CA GLN A 80 -0.34 -1.28 -12.21
C GLN A 80 -1.24 -0.45 -11.29
N ASN A 81 -1.84 0.61 -11.85
CA ASN A 81 -2.78 1.46 -11.12
C ASN A 81 -4.17 0.82 -10.95
N SER A 82 -4.47 -0.25 -11.70
CA SER A 82 -5.77 -0.93 -11.64
C SER A 82 -5.62 -2.38 -12.05
N PHE A 83 -6.27 -3.29 -11.32
CA PHE A 83 -6.32 -4.70 -11.67
C PHE A 83 -7.54 -5.41 -11.09
N VAL A 84 -7.87 -6.55 -11.68
CA VAL A 84 -8.82 -7.53 -11.15
C VAL A 84 -8.10 -8.86 -11.04
N GLU A 85 -7.97 -9.36 -9.82
CA GLU A 85 -7.42 -10.68 -9.55
C GLU A 85 -8.56 -11.65 -9.23
N ILE A 86 -8.54 -12.83 -9.86
CA ILE A 86 -9.54 -13.88 -9.66
C ILE A 86 -8.82 -15.09 -9.09
N ILE A 87 -9.27 -15.54 -7.91
CA ILE A 87 -8.64 -16.62 -7.16
C ILE A 87 -9.65 -17.74 -6.96
N GLN A 88 -9.31 -18.94 -7.40
CA GLN A 88 -10.09 -20.14 -7.11
C GLN A 88 -9.90 -20.55 -5.66
N ILE A 89 -11.01 -20.76 -4.95
CA ILE A 89 -10.99 -21.25 -3.59
C ILE A 89 -11.49 -22.69 -3.56
N ASN A 90 -10.81 -23.53 -2.79
CA ASN A 90 -11.16 -24.95 -2.64
C ASN A 90 -12.44 -25.13 -1.81
N SER A 91 -12.57 -24.35 -0.74
CA SER A 91 -13.71 -24.36 0.17
C SER A 91 -13.77 -23.06 0.98
N GLU A 92 -14.96 -22.68 1.40
CA GLU A 92 -15.14 -21.56 2.33
C GLU A 92 -14.42 -21.81 3.67
N PRO A 93 -13.93 -20.76 4.35
CA PRO A 93 -13.21 -20.91 5.60
C PRO A 93 -14.15 -21.40 6.71
N LYS A 94 -13.72 -22.39 7.51
CA LYS A 94 -14.52 -22.98 8.59
C LYS A 94 -15.08 -21.94 9.58
N TYR A 95 -14.32 -20.87 9.83
CA TYR A 95 -14.67 -19.80 10.77
C TYR A 95 -15.15 -18.51 10.06
N GLY A 96 -15.46 -18.61 8.77
CA GLY A 96 -15.94 -17.49 7.96
C GLY A 96 -14.84 -16.60 7.39
N TRP A 97 -15.21 -15.79 6.41
CA TRP A 97 -14.30 -14.93 5.65
C TRP A 97 -13.62 -13.84 6.48
N SER A 98 -14.22 -13.41 7.59
CA SER A 98 -13.61 -12.45 8.52
C SER A 98 -12.32 -12.96 9.17
N THR A 99 -12.09 -14.28 9.15
CA THR A 99 -10.83 -14.88 9.63
C THR A 99 -9.72 -14.91 8.59
N MET A 100 -10.00 -14.48 7.35
CA MET A 100 -9.06 -14.46 6.24
C MET A 100 -8.97 -13.06 5.64
N PRO A 101 -8.21 -12.15 6.28
CA PRO A 101 -8.10 -10.78 5.84
C PRO A 101 -7.31 -10.68 4.53
N VAL A 102 -7.71 -9.71 3.71
CA VAL A 102 -7.02 -9.30 2.49
C VAL A 102 -6.26 -8.01 2.78
N VAL A 103 -4.97 -8.02 2.45
CA VAL A 103 -4.04 -6.93 2.73
C VAL A 103 -3.48 -6.42 1.40
N PHE A 104 -3.54 -5.10 1.21
CA PHE A 104 -2.91 -4.39 0.11
C PHE A 104 -1.82 -3.51 0.69
N SER A 105 -0.55 -3.87 0.50
CA SER A 105 0.57 -2.97 0.78
C SER A 105 0.91 -2.18 -0.46
N ILE A 106 0.72 -0.86 -0.41
CA ILE A 106 0.78 0.03 -1.58
C ILE A 106 1.95 0.99 -1.40
N ASN A 107 2.79 1.07 -2.43
CA ASN A 107 3.76 2.15 -2.58
C ASN A 107 3.19 3.19 -3.55
N HIS A 108 2.92 4.39 -3.05
CA HIS A 108 2.23 5.45 -3.77
C HIS A 108 3.03 6.75 -3.74
N ASP A 109 3.15 7.45 -4.87
CA ASP A 109 3.97 8.69 -4.95
C ASP A 109 3.46 9.79 -4.02
N GLU A 110 2.15 9.86 -3.78
CA GLU A 110 1.54 10.89 -2.93
C GLU A 110 1.41 10.47 -1.47
N PHE A 111 1.09 9.19 -1.20
CA PHE A 111 0.76 8.73 0.15
C PHE A 111 1.95 8.04 0.83
N GLY A 112 3.03 7.81 0.10
CA GLY A 112 4.14 6.98 0.54
C GLY A 112 3.72 5.51 0.61
N LYS A 113 4.24 4.78 1.60
CA LYS A 113 3.84 3.40 1.84
C LYS A 113 2.63 3.36 2.77
N ILE A 114 1.54 2.77 2.28
CA ILE A 114 0.30 2.59 3.02
C ILE A 114 -0.15 1.14 2.95
N GLU A 115 -0.92 0.70 3.94
CA GLU A 115 -1.57 -0.60 3.95
C GLU A 115 -3.08 -0.42 4.07
N LEU A 116 -3.83 -1.09 3.18
CA LEU A 116 -5.28 -1.20 3.23
C LEU A 116 -5.64 -2.64 3.59
N LYS A 117 -6.45 -2.82 4.62
CA LYS A 117 -6.87 -4.14 5.11
C LYS A 117 -8.39 -4.24 5.09
N THR A 118 -8.90 -5.34 4.54
CA THR A 118 -10.33 -5.64 4.49
C THR A 118 -10.55 -7.15 4.53
N GLU A 119 -11.80 -7.59 4.38
CA GLU A 119 -12.22 -8.99 4.47
C GLU A 119 -12.95 -9.37 3.19
N ILE A 120 -12.94 -10.66 2.85
CA ILE A 120 -13.76 -11.19 1.76
C ILE A 120 -15.22 -11.20 2.24
N TYR A 121 -16.17 -10.83 1.37
CA TYR A 121 -17.60 -10.87 1.70
C TYR A 121 -18.43 -11.39 0.52
N GLN A 122 -19.62 -11.89 0.82
CA GLN A 122 -20.59 -12.30 -0.20
C GLN A 122 -21.42 -11.12 -0.68
N LYS A 123 -21.93 -11.15 -1.90
CA LYS A 123 -22.66 -10.02 -2.51
C LYS A 123 -23.93 -9.61 -1.75
N ASP A 124 -24.53 -10.53 -0.99
CA ASP A 124 -25.69 -10.33 -0.13
C ASP A 124 -25.33 -9.93 1.31
N GLU A 125 -24.04 -9.89 1.66
CA GLU A 125 -23.54 -9.41 2.95
C GLU A 125 -23.20 -7.92 2.92
N SER A 126 -23.16 -7.29 4.10
CA SER A 126 -22.65 -5.93 4.22
C SER A 126 -21.16 -5.88 3.88
N LYS A 127 -20.77 -4.96 2.99
CA LYS A 127 -19.36 -4.74 2.66
C LYS A 127 -18.55 -4.45 3.93
N PRO A 128 -17.46 -5.20 4.19
CA PRO A 128 -16.59 -4.96 5.34
C PRO A 128 -15.96 -3.57 5.28
N ARG A 129 -15.66 -3.02 6.44
CA ARG A 129 -14.88 -1.78 6.53
C ARG A 129 -13.47 -2.00 5.98
N ILE A 130 -12.89 -0.95 5.42
CA ILE A 130 -11.47 -0.92 5.08
C ILE A 130 -10.76 -0.22 6.22
N ILE A 131 -9.66 -0.81 6.69
CA ILE A 131 -8.76 -0.23 7.68
C ILE A 131 -7.54 0.29 6.93
N TYR A 132 -7.14 1.52 7.20
CA TYR A 132 -6.01 2.18 6.57
C TYR A 132 -4.87 2.34 7.57
N SER A 133 -3.63 2.19 7.12
CA SER A 133 -2.46 2.42 7.95
C SER A 133 -1.26 2.89 7.13
N LYS A 134 -0.31 3.55 7.79
CA LYS A 134 0.99 3.95 7.22
C LYS A 134 2.04 2.97 7.71
N ILE A 135 2.98 2.57 6.83
CA ILE A 135 4.02 1.56 7.12
C ILE A 135 5.43 2.06 6.84
#